data_AF-A0A372QTC1-F1
#
_entry.id   AF-A0A372QTC1-F1
#
_cell.length_a   1.000
_cell.length_b   1.000
_cell.length_c   1.000
_cell.angle_alpha   90.00
_cell.angle_beta   90.00
_cell.angle_gamma   90.00
#
_symmetry.space_group_name_H-M   'P 1'
#
loop_
_entity.id
_entity.type
_entity.pdbx_description
1 polymer ?
#
loop_
_entity_poly.entity_id
_entity_poly.type
_entity_poly.pdbx_seq_one_letter_code
_entity_poly.pdbx_strand_id
1 'polypeptide(L)'
;MQKSYRIWQLKCVNRNHKGRPRELKLHKESSKTTQIKRAKDRVVLKAIDFTVKNKEYHVTFGDENYVKKKQKWQSIAYIQDVENIPRDAYHHLAAVESILPREYAISQTRQEINAHMEELIPIDFIDLNSTIMQEGFSEEPDITDLLIIEQVINATGKGAY
;
A
#
# COMPACT_ATOMS: atom_id res chain seq x y z
N MET A 1 -16.02 -10.38 -0.64
CA MET A 1 -15.20 -9.43 -1.43
C MET A 1 -13.69 -9.45 -1.12
N GLN A 2 -13.24 -9.72 0.12
CA GLN A 2 -11.80 -9.77 0.49
C GLN A 2 -10.95 -10.86 -0.18
N LYS A 3 -11.52 -12.04 -0.51
CA LYS A 3 -10.79 -13.12 -1.20
C LYS A 3 -10.21 -12.66 -2.55
N SER A 4 -10.89 -11.73 -3.24
CA SER A 4 -10.42 -11.15 -4.51
C SER A 4 -9.18 -10.26 -4.31
N TYR A 5 -9.14 -9.51 -3.21
CA TYR A 5 -8.01 -8.62 -2.88
C TYR A 5 -6.73 -9.39 -2.51
N ARG A 6 -6.83 -10.48 -1.73
CA ARG A 6 -5.67 -11.35 -1.42
C ARG A 6 -5.10 -12.03 -2.67
N ILE A 7 -5.96 -12.47 -3.59
CA ILE A 7 -5.52 -13.07 -4.87
C ILE A 7 -4.80 -12.03 -5.74
N TRP A 8 -5.25 -10.77 -5.73
CA TRP A 8 -4.57 -9.67 -6.44
C TRP A 8 -3.21 -9.33 -5.82
N GLN A 9 -3.11 -9.31 -4.49
CA GLN A 9 -1.85 -9.08 -3.76
C GLN A 9 -0.77 -10.12 -4.10
N LEU A 10 -1.11 -11.41 -4.12
CA LEU A 10 -0.19 -12.49 -4.53
C LEU A 10 0.21 -12.40 -6.01
N LYS A 11 -0.69 -11.93 -6.88
CA LYS A 11 -0.41 -11.69 -8.31
C LYS A 11 0.56 -10.53 -8.56
N CYS A 12 0.67 -9.58 -7.62
CA CYS A 12 1.65 -8.49 -7.67
C CYS A 12 3.05 -8.95 -7.22
N VAL A 13 3.14 -9.84 -6.23
CA VAL A 13 4.41 -10.41 -5.76
C VAL A 13 5.07 -11.30 -6.82
N ASN A 14 4.31 -12.16 -7.50
CA ASN A 14 4.85 -13.08 -8.50
C ASN A 14 5.19 -12.45 -9.87
N ARG A 15 4.66 -11.25 -10.19
CA ARG A 15 4.91 -10.60 -11.49
C ARG A 15 6.29 -9.95 -11.61
N ASN A 16 6.96 -9.64 -10.48
CA ASN A 16 8.20 -8.88 -10.47
C ASN A 16 9.49 -9.71 -10.60
N HIS A 17 9.40 -11.05 -10.64
CA HIS A 17 10.57 -11.92 -10.85
C HIS A 17 10.84 -12.30 -12.32
N LYS A 18 10.10 -11.76 -13.30
CA LYS A 18 10.33 -12.01 -14.74
C LYS A 18 11.00 -10.84 -15.48
N GLY A 19 11.91 -10.12 -14.82
CA GLY A 19 12.83 -9.24 -15.51
C GLY A 19 13.93 -10.05 -16.19
N ARG A 20 14.01 -10.06 -17.52
CA ARG A 20 15.22 -10.51 -18.23
C ARG A 20 16.42 -9.74 -17.66
N PRO A 21 17.56 -10.39 -17.37
CA PRO A 21 18.79 -9.67 -17.08
C PRO A 21 19.14 -8.89 -18.35
N ARG A 22 19.04 -7.55 -18.32
CA ARG A 22 19.73 -6.74 -19.31
C ARG A 22 21.18 -6.71 -18.86
N GLU A 23 21.99 -7.61 -19.43
CA GLU A 23 23.44 -7.45 -19.38
C GLU A 23 23.77 -6.12 -20.08
N LEU A 24 24.20 -5.14 -19.29
CA LEU A 24 24.93 -4.00 -19.81
C LEU A 24 26.27 -4.55 -20.29
N LYS A 25 26.44 -4.70 -21.60
CA LYS A 25 27.75 -5.02 -22.19
C LYS A 25 28.71 -3.90 -21.78
N LEU A 26 29.64 -4.23 -20.90
CA LEU A 26 30.76 -3.37 -20.53
C LEU A 26 31.59 -3.14 -21.80
N HIS A 27 31.37 -2.03 -22.48
CA HIS A 27 32.32 -1.57 -23.48
C HIS A 27 33.61 -1.23 -22.73
N LYS A 28 34.67 -1.96 -23.05
CA LYS A 28 36.00 -1.77 -22.48
C LYS A 28 36.57 -0.47 -23.05
N GLU A 29 36.17 0.65 -22.48
CA GLU A 29 36.73 1.96 -22.83
C GLU A 29 38.01 2.17 -22.00
N SER A 30 39.08 2.53 -22.69
CA SER A 30 40.40 2.72 -22.11
C SER A 30 40.40 3.90 -21.15
N SER A 31 40.28 3.64 -19.84
CA SER A 31 40.45 4.67 -18.83
C SER A 31 41.87 5.20 -18.84
N LYS A 32 42.09 6.40 -19.38
CA LYS A 32 43.22 7.24 -18.98
C LYS A 32 42.89 7.78 -17.58
N THR A 33 43.12 6.95 -16.57
CA THR A 33 42.97 7.35 -15.16
C THR A 33 44.11 8.29 -14.82
N THR A 34 43.85 9.60 -14.80
CA THR A 34 44.72 10.55 -14.10
C THR A 34 44.59 10.26 -12.61
N GLN A 35 45.44 9.37 -12.09
CA GLN A 35 45.47 9.02 -10.68
C GLN A 35 45.88 10.27 -9.88
N ILE A 36 44.91 10.99 -9.32
CA ILE A 36 45.16 12.05 -8.34
C ILE A 36 45.54 11.34 -7.03
N LYS A 37 46.82 10.94 -6.90
CA LYS A 37 47.36 10.40 -5.66
C LYS A 37 47.56 11.55 -4.66
N ARG A 38 46.66 11.69 -3.68
CA ARG A 38 46.93 12.38 -2.41
C ARG A 38 46.62 11.42 -1.27
N ALA A 39 47.64 11.01 -0.53
CA ALA A 39 47.56 9.96 0.49
C ALA A 39 46.89 10.40 1.81
N LYS A 40 46.33 11.61 1.91
CA LYS A 40 45.75 12.19 3.14
C LYS A 40 44.32 12.71 3.02
N ASP A 41 43.78 12.82 1.82
CA ASP A 41 42.47 13.45 1.64
C ASP A 41 41.40 12.35 1.53
N ARG A 42 40.46 12.33 2.48
CA ARG A 42 39.25 11.52 2.36
C ARG A 42 38.36 12.15 1.29
N VAL A 43 38.56 11.77 0.04
CA VAL A 43 37.72 12.21 -1.07
C VAL A 43 36.35 11.53 -0.95
N VAL A 44 35.30 12.33 -0.70
CA VAL A 44 33.91 11.87 -0.71
C VAL A 44 33.23 12.45 -1.94
N LEU A 45 32.82 11.58 -2.85
CA LEU A 45 31.98 11.96 -3.97
C LEU A 45 30.55 12.17 -3.45
N LYS A 46 29.98 13.36 -3.68
CA LYS A 46 28.63 13.73 -3.22
C LYS A 46 27.57 13.63 -4.32
N ALA A 47 27.93 13.97 -5.55
CA ALA A 47 27.06 13.86 -6.70
C ALA A 47 27.90 13.78 -7.98
N ILE A 48 27.30 13.26 -9.06
CA ILE A 48 27.83 13.30 -10.42
C ILE A 48 26.69 13.78 -11.33
N ASP A 49 26.97 14.82 -12.10
CA ASP A 49 26.10 15.31 -13.16
C ASP A 49 26.75 15.03 -14.50
N PHE A 50 25.99 14.42 -15.42
CA PHE A 50 26.49 14.11 -16.75
C PHE A 50 25.35 14.06 -17.78
N THR A 51 25.68 14.29 -19.05
CA THR A 51 24.71 14.31 -20.15
C THR A 51 25.00 13.20 -21.15
N VAL A 52 23.97 12.42 -21.53
CA VAL A 52 24.05 11.42 -22.60
C VAL A 52 22.92 11.67 -23.59
N LYS A 53 23.25 11.91 -24.87
CA LYS A 53 22.27 12.15 -25.95
C LYS A 53 21.24 13.23 -25.58
N ASN A 54 21.71 14.38 -25.08
CA ASN A 54 20.89 15.51 -24.60
C ASN A 54 19.93 15.18 -23.45
N LYS A 55 20.15 14.08 -22.74
CA LYS A 55 19.47 13.78 -21.48
C LYS A 55 20.44 14.00 -20.34
N GLU A 56 20.05 14.86 -19.42
CA GLU A 56 20.81 15.15 -18.21
C GLU A 56 20.51 14.09 -17.15
N TYR A 57 21.56 13.63 -16.47
CA TYR A 57 21.50 12.65 -15.40
C TYR A 57 22.18 13.24 -14.18
N HIS A 58 21.49 13.21 -13.05
CA HIS A 58 21.99 13.67 -11.75
C HIS A 58 21.99 12.48 -10.78
N VAL A 59 23.17 12.10 -10.29
CA VAL A 59 23.35 10.96 -9.38
C VAL A 59 23.94 11.47 -8.07
N THR A 60 23.20 11.37 -6.98
CA THR A 60 23.69 11.71 -5.64
C THR A 60 24.31 10.50 -4.95
N PHE A 61 25.44 10.71 -4.29
CA PHE A 61 26.17 9.73 -3.49
C PHE A 61 26.13 10.17 -2.03
N GLY A 62 25.50 9.34 -1.19
CA GLY A 62 25.35 9.59 0.24
C GLY A 62 24.22 8.75 0.81
N ASP A 63 24.25 8.51 2.12
CA ASP A 63 23.17 7.81 2.80
C ASP A 63 21.89 8.64 2.69
N GLU A 64 20.93 8.14 1.91
CA GLU A 64 19.59 8.70 1.89
C GLU A 64 19.06 8.64 3.32
N ASN A 65 18.64 9.79 3.87
CA ASN A 65 18.06 9.82 5.21
C ASN A 65 16.77 8.99 5.19
N TYR A 66 16.87 7.74 5.68
CA TYR A 66 15.81 6.75 5.64
C TYR A 66 14.51 7.28 6.27
N VAL A 67 14.63 8.04 7.36
CA VAL A 67 13.48 8.68 8.04
C VAL A 67 12.79 9.67 7.11
N LYS A 68 13.54 10.60 6.50
CA LYS A 68 12.97 11.59 5.58
C LYS A 68 12.35 10.94 4.35
N LYS A 69 12.98 9.89 3.82
CA LYS A 69 12.48 9.11 2.69
C LYS A 69 11.17 8.41 3.01
N LYS A 70 11.11 7.74 4.16
CA LYS A 70 9.90 7.08 4.66
C LYS A 70 8.76 8.08 4.88
N GLN A 71 9.04 9.21 5.54
CA GLN A 71 8.08 10.30 5.73
C GLN A 71 7.53 10.80 4.39
N LYS A 72 8.40 11.05 3.41
CA LYS A 72 7.98 11.48 2.06
C LYS A 72 7.03 10.47 1.42
N TRP A 73 7.34 9.18 1.48
CA TRP A 73 6.48 8.13 0.90
C TRP A 73 5.12 8.04 1.59
N GLN A 74 5.11 8.14 2.92
CA GLN A 74 3.88 8.18 3.71
C GLN A 74 3.02 9.39 3.35
N SER A 75 3.62 10.58 3.23
CA SER A 75 2.89 11.79 2.81
C SER A 75 2.28 11.66 1.42
N ILE A 76 2.97 11.02 0.48
CA ILE A 76 2.45 10.81 -0.88
C ILE A 76 1.32 9.78 -0.89
N ALA A 77 1.46 8.69 -0.14
CA ALA A 77 0.38 7.72 0.04
C ALA A 77 -0.86 8.38 0.64
N TYR A 78 -0.67 9.19 1.70
CA TYR A 78 -1.72 9.96 2.35
C TYR A 78 -2.44 10.91 1.38
N ILE A 79 -1.71 11.75 0.65
CA ILE A 79 -2.31 12.69 -0.32
C ILE A 79 -3.07 11.90 -1.39
N GLN A 80 -2.51 10.81 -1.91
CA GLN A 80 -3.17 10.01 -2.93
C GLN A 80 -4.51 9.42 -2.42
N ASP A 81 -4.55 8.99 -1.15
CA ASP A 81 -5.73 8.39 -0.54
C ASP A 81 -6.78 9.45 -0.16
N VAL A 82 -6.37 10.59 0.42
CA VAL A 82 -7.26 11.67 0.86
C VAL A 82 -7.83 12.47 -0.32
N GLU A 83 -6.97 12.84 -1.27
CA GLU A 83 -7.38 13.59 -2.48
C GLU A 83 -7.92 12.66 -3.57
N ASN A 84 -8.01 11.35 -3.29
CA ASN A 84 -8.49 10.32 -4.21
C ASN A 84 -7.83 10.41 -5.60
N ILE A 85 -6.51 10.64 -5.63
CA ILE A 85 -5.76 10.78 -6.88
C ILE A 85 -5.78 9.43 -7.62
N PRO A 86 -6.33 9.36 -8.84
CA PRO A 86 -6.38 8.12 -9.59
C PRO A 86 -4.98 7.56 -9.80
N ARG A 87 -4.88 6.23 -9.69
CA ARG A 87 -3.62 5.49 -9.87
C ARG A 87 -2.91 5.86 -11.17
N ASP A 88 -3.65 5.95 -12.28
CA ASP A 88 -3.09 6.27 -13.59
C ASP A 88 -2.60 7.73 -13.68
N ALA A 89 -3.29 8.67 -13.03
CA ALA A 89 -2.84 10.06 -12.94
C ALA A 89 -1.50 10.15 -12.20
N TYR A 90 -1.38 9.46 -11.06
CA TYR A 90 -0.11 9.40 -10.32
C TYR A 90 1.01 8.76 -11.16
N HIS A 91 0.72 7.70 -11.93
CA HIS A 91 1.69 7.08 -12.84
C HIS A 91 2.25 8.05 -13.86
N HIS A 92 1.38 8.84 -14.50
CA HIS A 92 1.80 9.86 -15.46
C HIS A 92 2.66 10.95 -14.79
N LEU A 93 2.26 11.42 -13.62
CA LEU A 93 3.03 12.41 -12.85
C LEU A 93 4.43 11.89 -12.49
N ALA A 94 4.52 10.67 -11.96
CA ALA A 94 5.79 10.06 -11.57
C ALA A 94 6.69 9.71 -12.77
N ALA A 95 6.14 9.61 -13.98
CA ALA A 95 6.93 9.42 -15.19
C ALA A 95 7.63 10.71 -15.66
N VAL A 96 7.02 11.87 -15.38
CA VAL A 96 7.58 13.19 -15.71
C VAL A 96 8.48 13.70 -14.58
N GLU A 97 8.07 13.48 -13.32
CA GLU A 97 8.79 13.94 -12.14
C GLU A 97 9.60 12.83 -11.48
N SER A 98 10.91 12.82 -11.75
CA SER A 98 11.85 11.83 -11.20
C SER A 98 12.00 11.89 -9.68
N ILE A 99 11.59 13.01 -9.07
CA ILE A 99 11.59 13.22 -7.62
C ILE A 99 10.51 12.38 -6.94
N LEU A 100 9.44 12.00 -7.65
CA LEU A 100 8.35 11.22 -7.08
C LEU A 100 8.72 9.74 -6.94
N PRO A 101 8.30 9.07 -5.85
CA PRO A 101 8.50 7.65 -5.71
C PRO A 101 7.73 6.88 -6.79
N ARG A 102 8.33 5.80 -7.27
CA ARG A 102 7.63 4.85 -8.14
C ARG A 102 6.49 4.20 -7.37
N GLU A 103 5.45 3.83 -8.09
CA GLU A 103 4.24 3.23 -7.51
C GLU A 103 4.52 2.07 -6.57
N TYR A 104 5.47 1.19 -6.90
CA TYR A 104 5.77 0.02 -6.05
C TYR A 104 6.17 0.45 -4.63
N ALA A 105 6.89 1.56 -4.48
CA ALA A 105 7.32 2.06 -3.18
C ALA A 105 6.12 2.55 -2.35
N ILE A 106 5.18 3.25 -2.99
CA ILE A 106 3.93 3.68 -2.34
C ILE A 106 3.09 2.46 -1.93
N SER A 107 2.99 1.46 -2.81
CA SER A 107 2.28 0.22 -2.48
C SER A 107 2.91 -0.53 -1.31
N GLN A 108 4.23 -0.54 -1.19
CA GLN A 108 4.92 -1.12 -0.03
C GLN A 108 4.62 -0.32 1.24
N THR A 109 4.67 1.01 1.18
CA THR A 109 4.31 1.87 2.31
C THR A 109 2.88 1.62 2.80
N ARG A 110 1.90 1.45 1.88
CA ARG A 110 0.52 1.09 2.26
C ARG A 110 0.45 -0.29 2.95
N GLN A 111 1.23 -1.26 2.49
CA GLN A 111 1.28 -2.59 3.13
C GLN A 111 1.85 -2.51 4.54
N GLU A 112 2.94 -1.76 4.73
CA GLU A 112 3.52 -1.53 6.07
C GLU A 112 2.53 -0.85 7.02
N ILE A 113 1.82 0.18 6.53
CA ILE A 113 0.78 0.86 7.32
C ILE A 113 -0.33 -0.14 7.68
N ASN A 114 -0.84 -0.90 6.73
CA ASN A 114 -1.90 -1.87 6.99
C ASN A 114 -1.48 -2.96 7.99
N ALA A 115 -0.25 -3.47 7.87
CA ALA A 115 0.28 -4.45 8.83
C ALA A 115 0.38 -3.85 10.24
N HIS A 116 0.86 -2.61 10.36
CA HIS A 116 0.91 -1.92 11.63
C HIS A 116 -0.48 -1.64 12.21
N MET A 117 -1.45 -1.28 11.36
CA MET A 117 -2.83 -1.06 11.77
C MET A 117 -3.52 -2.37 12.20
N GLU A 118 -3.20 -3.50 11.58
CA GLU A 118 -3.73 -4.82 11.95
C GLU A 118 -3.26 -5.25 13.36
N GLU A 119 -2.02 -4.90 13.73
CA GLU A 119 -1.52 -5.11 15.10
C GLU A 119 -2.21 -4.20 16.12
N LEU A 120 -2.51 -2.95 15.76
CA LEU A 120 -3.12 -1.96 16.66
C LEU A 120 -4.63 -2.13 16.80
N ILE A 121 -5.30 -2.52 15.71
CA ILE A 121 -6.74 -2.68 15.62
C ILE A 121 -6.99 -4.04 14.95
N PRO A 122 -7.01 -5.13 15.74
CA PRO A 122 -7.32 -6.45 15.24
C PRO A 122 -8.70 -6.46 14.57
N ILE A 123 -8.76 -6.91 13.32
CA ILE A 123 -10.01 -7.09 12.58
C ILE A 123 -10.26 -8.60 12.46
N ASP A 124 -11.17 -9.12 13.29
CA ASP A 124 -11.61 -10.51 13.20
C ASP A 124 -12.74 -10.67 12.19
N PHE A 125 -12.66 -11.72 11.38
CA PHE A 125 -13.74 -12.10 10.47
C PHE A 125 -14.66 -13.11 11.15
N ILE A 126 -15.90 -12.70 11.42
CA ILE A 126 -16.94 -13.62 11.86
C ILE A 126 -17.57 -14.23 10.62
N ASP A 127 -17.54 -15.57 10.52
CA ASP A 127 -18.30 -16.29 9.51
C ASP A 127 -19.77 -16.34 9.92
N LEU A 128 -20.61 -15.53 9.27
CA LEU A 128 -22.05 -15.50 9.53
C LEU A 128 -22.77 -16.81 9.19
N ASN A 129 -22.14 -17.69 8.41
CA ASN A 129 -22.68 -19.02 8.10
C ASN A 129 -22.24 -20.08 9.13
N SER A 130 -21.22 -19.78 9.94
CA SER A 130 -20.93 -20.62 11.10
C SER A 130 -22.10 -20.40 12.06
N THR A 131 -22.79 -21.49 12.39
CA THR A 131 -23.89 -21.48 13.36
C THR A 131 -23.37 -20.83 14.62
N ILE A 132 -23.67 -19.54 14.80
CA ILE A 132 -23.69 -18.94 16.12
C ILE A 132 -24.70 -19.83 16.82
N MET A 133 -24.21 -20.72 17.69
CA MET A 133 -25.04 -21.24 18.76
C MET A 133 -25.41 -20.00 19.53
N GLN A 134 -26.45 -19.29 19.07
CA GLN A 134 -27.26 -18.53 19.97
C GLN A 134 -27.74 -19.61 20.91
N GLU A 135 -27.02 -19.75 22.02
CA GLU A 135 -27.53 -20.34 23.23
C GLU A 135 -28.96 -19.84 23.31
N GLY A 136 -29.89 -20.76 23.06
CA GLY A 136 -31.23 -20.40 22.65
C GLY A 136 -31.71 -19.31 23.58
N PHE A 137 -32.14 -18.19 23.03
CA PHE A 137 -33.00 -17.28 23.77
C PHE A 137 -34.22 -18.12 24.15
N SER A 138 -34.13 -18.82 25.28
CA SER A 138 -35.25 -19.29 26.04
C SER A 138 -35.82 -18.03 26.67
N GLU A 139 -36.38 -17.18 25.82
CA GLU A 139 -37.25 -16.11 26.23
C GLU A 139 -38.48 -16.82 26.78
N GLU A 140 -38.48 -17.04 28.09
CA GLU A 140 -39.73 -17.02 28.81
C GLU A 140 -40.38 -15.69 28.43
N PRO A 141 -41.58 -15.69 27.83
CA PRO A 141 -42.16 -14.45 27.36
C PRO A 141 -42.35 -13.53 28.57
N ASP A 142 -41.65 -12.39 28.57
CA ASP A 142 -41.75 -11.36 29.62
C ASP A 142 -43.20 -10.86 29.82
N ILE A 143 -44.07 -11.11 28.82
CA ILE A 143 -45.48 -10.78 28.82
C ILE A 143 -46.29 -12.09 28.75
N THR A 144 -46.85 -12.49 29.89
CA THR A 144 -47.76 -13.64 30.01
C THR A 144 -49.23 -13.26 30.06
N ASP A 145 -49.55 -11.95 30.11
CA ASP A 145 -50.93 -11.48 30.15
C ASP A 145 -51.62 -11.70 28.79
N LEU A 146 -52.57 -12.63 28.78
CA LEU A 146 -53.35 -13.01 27.60
C LEU A 146 -54.10 -11.82 26.97
N LEU A 147 -54.49 -10.83 27.77
CA LEU A 147 -55.20 -9.64 27.28
C LEU A 147 -54.28 -8.77 26.43
N ILE A 148 -53.01 -8.62 26.83
CA ILE A 148 -52.01 -7.85 26.10
C ILE A 148 -51.64 -8.56 24.80
N ILE A 149 -51.48 -9.89 24.84
CA ILE A 149 -51.20 -10.71 23.67
C ILE A 149 -52.34 -10.58 22.65
N GLU A 150 -53.60 -10.69 23.09
CA GLU A 150 -54.77 -10.58 22.21
C GLU A 150 -54.90 -9.18 21.59
N GLN A 151 -54.66 -8.11 22.36
CA GLN A 151 -54.67 -6.75 21.83
C GLN A 151 -53.61 -6.53 20.75
N VAL A 152 -52.39 -7.05 20.94
CA VAL A 152 -51.32 -6.96 19.94
C VAL A 152 -51.71 -7.72 18.67
N ILE A 153 -52.22 -8.95 18.80
CA ILE A 153 -52.69 -9.75 17.65
C ILE A 153 -53.78 -9.00 16.86
N ASN A 154 -54.71 -8.37 17.57
CA ASN A 154 -55.81 -7.63 16.94
C ASN A 154 -55.39 -6.29 16.33
N ALA A 155 -54.39 -5.62 16.91
CA ALA A 155 -53.82 -4.36 16.42
C ALA A 155 -52.88 -4.57 15.22
N THR A 156 -52.32 -5.78 15.07
CA THR A 156 -51.52 -6.14 13.90
C THR A 156 -52.48 -6.30 12.72
N GLY A 157 -52.75 -5.18 12.05
CA GLY A 157 -53.82 -5.07 11.07
C GLY A 157 -53.81 -6.23 10.09
N LYS A 158 -54.94 -6.94 10.00
CA LYS A 158 -55.22 -7.81 8.87
C LYS A 158 -55.33 -6.91 7.64
N GLY A 159 -54.19 -6.60 7.03
CA GLY A 159 -54.11 -6.02 5.71
C GLY A 159 -54.83 -6.97 4.77
N ALA A 160 -56.11 -6.69 4.53
CA ALA A 160 -56.93 -7.40 3.58
C ALA A 160 -56.32 -7.22 2.18
N TYR A 161 -56.37 -8.32 1.42
CA TYR A 161 -56.14 -8.42 -0.02
C TYR A 161 -56.84 -7.31 -0.81
#